data_AF-A0A1Q3JBT4-F1
#
_entry.id   AF-A0A1Q3JBT4-F1
#
_cell.length_a   1.000
_cell.length_b   1.000
_cell.length_c   1.000
_cell.angle_alpha   90.00
_cell.angle_beta   90.00
_cell.angle_gamma   90.00
#
_symmetry.space_group_name_H-M   'P 1'
#
loop_
_entity.id
_entity.type
_entity.pdbx_description
1 polymer ?
#
loop_
_entity_poly.entity_id
_entity_poly.type
_entity_poly.pdbx_seq_one_letter_code
_entity_poly.pdbx_strand_id
1 'polypeptide(L)'
;MTYVAPTASRTAAPTYAEMTAAREARAEAAEARKRAVEAKAGEALSSPKLKASDTAKQQARAKVQSLIERLRIFKKLFSGDPKQMAKALAQLTKELREAVKAYKAAGGQEMGMTGELARGVTTPAPEAAPDETKATQATGETSGEEPEGPGEDKAEASAVDPAQGGALYEAVKTRMRETLAEGDLDFIKEVRGVVKAVRDLLESARTKAMGSRPDKATQENFKDADEQMKALNKELEDMERDVRRDAPTVGLRLSIAA
;
A
#
# COMPACT_ATOMS: atom_id res chain seq x y z
N MET A 1 7.25 -32.41 -70.59
CA MET A 1 7.90 -32.16 -69.29
C MET A 1 7.87 -30.67 -69.03
N THR A 2 6.88 -30.18 -68.30
CA THR A 2 6.73 -28.77 -67.91
C THR A 2 7.41 -28.56 -66.57
N TYR A 3 8.42 -27.70 -66.54
CA TYR A 3 9.19 -27.37 -65.34
C TYR A 3 8.48 -26.22 -64.61
N VAL A 4 7.93 -26.50 -63.42
CA VAL A 4 7.34 -25.48 -62.54
C VAL A 4 8.46 -24.96 -61.64
N ALA A 5 8.86 -23.71 -61.81
CA ALA A 5 9.85 -23.07 -60.95
C ALA A 5 9.24 -22.74 -59.56
N PRO A 6 9.95 -23.00 -58.46
CA PRO A 6 9.50 -22.61 -57.13
C PRO A 6 9.67 -21.10 -56.94
N THR A 7 8.57 -20.38 -56.73
CA THR A 7 8.60 -18.99 -56.26
C THR A 7 9.10 -18.98 -54.81
N ALA A 8 10.38 -18.71 -54.62
CA ALA A 8 10.92 -18.41 -53.30
C ALA A 8 10.39 -17.04 -52.84
N SER A 9 9.43 -17.04 -51.91
CA SER A 9 9.01 -15.85 -51.20
C SER A 9 10.17 -15.32 -50.37
N ARG A 10 10.84 -14.29 -50.90
CA ARG A 10 11.85 -13.49 -50.20
C ARG A 10 11.12 -12.62 -49.18
N THR A 11 11.13 -13.01 -47.90
CA THR A 11 10.72 -12.12 -46.81
C THR A 11 11.70 -10.95 -46.76
N ALA A 12 11.26 -9.77 -47.16
CA ALA A 12 12.04 -8.54 -47.03
C ALA A 12 12.26 -8.24 -45.54
N ALA A 13 13.46 -7.76 -45.19
CA ALA A 13 13.75 -7.31 -43.83
C ALA A 13 12.89 -6.08 -43.50
N PRO A 14 12.36 -5.96 -42.27
CA PRO A 14 11.53 -4.82 -41.88
C PRO A 14 12.30 -3.52 -42.03
N THR A 15 11.63 -2.52 -42.58
CA THR A 15 12.20 -1.18 -42.79
C THR A 15 12.36 -0.44 -41.46
N TYR A 16 13.24 0.56 -41.44
CA TYR A 16 13.48 1.38 -40.24
C TYR A 16 12.18 2.03 -39.70
N ALA A 17 11.29 2.46 -40.60
CA ALA A 17 9.98 3.02 -40.25
C ALA A 17 9.04 2.01 -39.57
N GLU A 18 9.05 0.75 -40.01
CA GLU A 18 8.28 -0.33 -39.38
C GLU A 18 8.85 -0.69 -38.01
N MET A 19 10.17 -0.64 -37.84
CA MET A 19 10.81 -0.87 -36.54
C MET A 19 10.49 0.23 -35.53
N THR A 20 10.43 1.51 -35.94
CA THR A 20 10.05 2.62 -35.04
C THR A 20 8.58 2.56 -34.66
N ALA A 21 7.68 2.32 -35.62
CA ALA A 21 6.25 2.19 -35.34
C ALA A 21 5.96 0.99 -34.40
N ALA A 22 6.65 -0.15 -34.60
CA ALA A 22 6.53 -1.29 -33.70
C ALA A 22 7.04 -0.99 -32.28
N ARG A 23 8.05 -0.13 -32.13
CA ARG A 23 8.57 0.28 -30.82
C ARG A 23 7.60 1.22 -30.10
N GLU A 24 7.02 2.18 -30.81
CA GLU A 24 6.02 3.11 -30.28
C GLU A 24 4.76 2.37 -29.85
N ALA A 25 4.22 1.50 -30.72
CA ALA A 25 3.06 0.66 -30.38
C ALA A 25 3.31 -0.24 -29.17
N ARG A 26 4.54 -0.77 -29.01
CA ARG A 26 4.93 -1.53 -27.81
C ARG A 26 5.02 -0.67 -26.56
N ALA A 27 5.50 0.57 -26.67
CA ALA A 27 5.58 1.51 -25.56
C ALA A 27 4.17 1.94 -25.12
N GLU A 28 3.29 2.26 -26.06
CA GLU A 28 1.88 2.61 -25.77
C GLU A 28 1.13 1.43 -25.14
N ALA A 29 1.32 0.22 -25.66
CA ALA A 29 0.73 -0.99 -25.07
C ALA A 29 1.27 -1.26 -23.65
N ALA A 30 2.54 -0.96 -23.38
CA ALA A 30 3.11 -1.10 -22.04
C ALA A 30 2.53 -0.07 -21.06
N GLU A 31 2.38 1.19 -21.47
CA GLU A 31 1.74 2.24 -20.68
C GLU A 31 0.27 1.94 -20.42
N ALA A 32 -0.48 1.46 -21.42
CA ALA A 32 -1.87 1.06 -21.26
C ALA A 32 -2.01 -0.08 -20.24
N ARG A 33 -1.13 -1.09 -20.30
CA ARG A 33 -1.09 -2.18 -19.32
C ARG A 33 -0.77 -1.68 -17.92
N LYS A 34 0.20 -0.76 -17.78
CA LYS A 34 0.54 -0.16 -16.49
C LYS A 34 -0.65 0.60 -15.89
N ARG A 35 -1.33 1.43 -16.68
CA ARG A 35 -2.54 2.15 -16.25
C ARG A 35 -3.65 1.20 -15.82
N ALA A 36 -3.87 0.11 -16.57
CA ALA A 36 -4.85 -0.90 -16.21
C ALA A 36 -4.52 -1.59 -14.88
N VAL A 37 -3.24 -1.90 -14.62
CA VAL A 37 -2.77 -2.45 -13.34
C VAL A 37 -2.98 -1.46 -12.20
N GLU A 38 -2.63 -0.19 -12.40
CA GLU A 38 -2.81 0.87 -11.39
C GLU A 38 -4.28 1.10 -11.05
N ALA A 39 -5.15 1.15 -12.06
CA ALA A 39 -6.59 1.31 -11.87
C ALA A 39 -7.18 0.14 -11.06
N LYS A 40 -6.88 -1.11 -11.44
CA LYS A 40 -7.35 -2.31 -10.73
C LYS A 40 -6.78 -2.41 -9.32
N ALA A 41 -5.51 -2.04 -9.12
CA ALA A 41 -4.92 -1.99 -7.79
C ALA A 41 -5.63 -0.95 -6.91
N GLY A 42 -5.93 0.24 -7.45
CA GLY A 42 -6.68 1.27 -6.75
C GLY A 42 -8.10 0.85 -6.37
N GLU A 43 -8.79 0.13 -7.25
CA GLU A 43 -10.10 -0.46 -6.97
C GLU A 43 -10.02 -1.48 -5.82
N ALA A 44 -9.05 -2.40 -5.87
CA ALA A 44 -8.85 -3.39 -4.82
C ALA A 44 -8.46 -2.75 -3.47
N LEU A 45 -7.65 -1.68 -3.50
CA LEU A 45 -7.29 -0.89 -2.31
C LEU A 45 -8.49 -0.18 -1.69
N SER A 46 -9.50 0.17 -2.50
CA SER A 46 -10.74 0.81 -2.03
C SER A 46 -11.76 -0.16 -1.43
N SER A 47 -11.43 -1.45 -1.34
CA SER A 47 -12.35 -2.48 -0.87
C SER A 47 -12.76 -2.27 0.60
N PRO A 48 -14.02 -2.59 0.98
CA PRO A 48 -14.47 -2.48 2.38
C PRO A 48 -13.62 -3.28 3.38
N LYS A 49 -13.01 -4.38 2.93
CA LYS A 49 -12.13 -5.23 3.75
C LYS A 49 -10.87 -4.50 4.18
N LEU A 50 -10.31 -3.63 3.33
CA LEU A 50 -9.15 -2.80 3.68
C LEU A 50 -9.53 -1.58 4.52
N LYS A 51 -10.72 -1.01 4.34
CA LYS A 51 -11.17 0.18 5.09
C LYS A 51 -11.07 0.03 6.61
N ALA A 52 -11.34 -1.16 7.15
CA ALA A 52 -11.21 -1.42 8.57
C ALA A 52 -9.75 -1.32 9.05
N SER A 53 -8.82 -1.89 8.27
CA SER A 53 -7.39 -1.79 8.57
C SER A 53 -6.85 -0.38 8.33
N ASP A 54 -7.25 0.28 7.25
CA ASP A 54 -6.90 1.68 6.97
C ASP A 54 -7.36 2.58 8.11
N THR A 55 -8.57 2.36 8.64
CA THR A 55 -9.08 3.09 9.79
C THR A 55 -8.21 2.85 11.02
N ALA A 56 -7.80 1.61 11.29
CA ALA A 56 -6.91 1.28 12.39
C ALA A 56 -5.52 1.93 12.23
N LYS A 57 -4.95 1.93 11.01
CA LYS A 57 -3.70 2.63 10.69
C LYS A 57 -3.83 4.14 10.90
N GLN A 58 -4.92 4.75 10.42
CA GLN A 58 -5.19 6.17 10.59
C GLN A 58 -5.35 6.54 12.07
N GLN A 59 -6.03 5.72 12.87
CA GLN A 59 -6.12 5.92 14.32
C GLN A 59 -4.74 5.85 14.98
N ALA A 60 -3.89 4.91 14.59
CA ALA A 60 -2.53 4.81 15.10
C ALA A 60 -1.69 6.04 14.71
N ARG A 61 -1.78 6.52 13.47
CA ARG A 61 -1.13 7.78 13.03
C ARG A 61 -1.63 9.00 13.81
N ALA A 62 -2.94 9.11 14.01
CA ALA A 62 -3.53 10.20 14.80
C ALA A 62 -3.03 10.16 16.25
N LYS A 63 -2.87 8.96 16.83
CA LYS A 63 -2.25 8.80 18.15
C LYS A 63 -0.80 9.28 18.14
N VAL A 64 0.01 8.89 17.16
CA VAL A 64 1.40 9.39 17.02
C VAL A 64 1.44 10.91 16.94
N GLN A 65 0.58 11.53 16.14
CA GLN A 65 0.49 13.00 16.03
C GLN A 65 0.12 13.66 17.36
N SER A 66 -0.86 13.11 18.09
CA SER A 66 -1.21 13.60 19.43
C SER A 66 -0.04 13.50 20.42
N LEU A 67 0.84 12.50 20.27
CA LEU A 67 2.03 12.34 21.09
C LEU A 67 3.11 13.36 20.72
N ILE A 68 3.25 13.70 19.44
CA ILE A 68 4.15 14.76 18.97
C ILE A 68 3.72 16.12 19.55
N GLU A 69 2.43 16.41 19.55
CA GLU A 69 1.90 17.64 20.15
C GLU A 69 2.15 17.68 21.66
N ARG A 70 1.88 16.57 22.36
CA ARG A 70 2.20 16.43 23.79
C ARG A 70 3.70 16.61 24.06
N LEU A 71 4.57 16.07 23.21
CA LEU A 71 6.02 16.26 23.31
C LEU A 71 6.41 17.73 23.21
N ARG A 72 5.80 18.48 22.28
CA ARG A 72 6.03 19.93 22.14
C ARG A 72 5.60 20.70 23.38
N ILE A 73 4.47 20.31 23.99
CA ILE A 73 4.00 20.91 25.24
C ILE A 73 4.98 20.59 26.38
N PHE A 74 5.40 19.34 26.52
CA PHE A 74 6.36 18.92 27.55
C PHE A 74 7.70 19.64 27.44
N LYS A 75 8.20 19.84 26.22
CA LYS A 75 9.43 20.62 25.98
C LYS A 75 9.34 22.04 26.55
N LYS A 76 8.17 22.67 26.44
CA LYS A 76 7.95 24.03 26.96
C LYS A 76 7.70 24.03 28.47
N LEU A 77 6.80 23.16 28.92
CA LEU A 77 6.30 23.11 30.31
C LEU A 77 7.36 22.61 31.29
N PHE A 78 8.11 21.56 30.93
CA PHE A 78 9.07 20.90 31.83
C PHE A 78 10.52 21.29 31.56
N SER A 79 10.76 22.39 30.83
CA SER A 79 12.11 22.88 30.53
C SER A 79 12.97 23.16 31.77
N GLY A 80 12.34 23.46 32.91
CA GLY A 80 12.97 23.67 34.22
C GLY A 80 12.83 22.53 35.23
N ASP A 81 12.08 21.46 34.93
CA ASP A 81 11.90 20.31 35.83
C ASP A 81 12.30 19.00 35.13
N PRO A 82 13.58 18.57 35.29
CA PRO A 82 14.07 17.38 34.61
C PRO A 82 13.43 16.09 35.13
N LYS A 83 12.89 16.08 36.35
CA LYS A 83 12.26 14.89 36.95
C LYS A 83 10.88 14.64 36.34
N GLN A 84 10.06 15.68 36.24
CA GLN A 84 8.77 15.59 35.56
C GLN A 84 8.95 15.30 34.07
N MET A 85 9.98 15.89 33.45
CA MET A 85 10.34 15.61 32.06
C MET A 85 10.68 14.14 31.83
N ALA A 86 11.52 13.53 32.68
CA ALA A 86 11.86 12.12 32.58
C ALA A 86 10.62 11.20 32.67
N LYS A 87 9.73 11.46 33.64
CA LYS A 87 8.49 10.70 33.81
C LYS A 87 7.55 10.83 32.61
N ALA A 88 7.36 12.06 32.12
CA ALA A 88 6.52 12.34 30.97
C ALA A 88 7.06 11.69 29.68
N LEU A 89 8.38 11.73 29.47
CA LEU A 89 9.03 11.08 28.33
C LEU A 89 8.94 9.55 28.43
N ALA A 90 9.14 8.96 29.60
CA ALA A 90 8.96 7.52 29.82
C ALA A 90 7.53 7.07 29.46
N GLN A 91 6.51 7.82 29.90
CA GLN A 91 5.12 7.54 29.54
C GLN A 91 4.87 7.70 28.03
N LEU A 92 5.36 8.77 27.43
CA LEU A 92 5.21 9.05 26.01
C LEU A 92 5.84 7.95 25.13
N THR A 93 7.00 7.41 25.52
CA THR A 93 7.63 6.30 24.78
C THR A 93 6.83 5.01 24.83
N LYS A 94 6.15 4.71 25.94
CA LYS A 94 5.24 3.56 26.06
C LYS A 94 4.04 3.71 25.13
N GLU A 95 3.38 4.87 25.16
CA GLU A 95 2.24 5.17 24.30
C GLU A 95 2.63 5.17 22.82
N LEU A 96 3.81 5.69 22.48
CA LEU A 96 4.33 5.66 21.12
C LEU A 96 4.55 4.22 20.63
N ARG A 97 5.10 3.37 21.48
CA ARG A 97 5.29 1.95 21.19
C ARG A 97 3.96 1.22 20.98
N GLU A 98 2.97 1.48 21.82
CA GLU A 98 1.63 0.91 21.64
C GLU A 98 0.98 1.34 20.33
N ALA A 99 1.13 2.62 19.94
CA ALA A 99 0.64 3.12 18.67
C ALA A 99 1.33 2.43 17.48
N VAL A 100 2.66 2.24 17.54
CA VAL A 100 3.42 1.50 16.51
C VAL A 100 2.99 0.05 16.41
N LYS A 101 2.76 -0.63 17.54
CA LYS A 101 2.24 -2.01 17.55
C LYS A 101 0.85 -2.10 16.93
N ALA A 102 -0.05 -1.17 17.27
CA ALA A 102 -1.38 -1.12 16.69
C ALA A 102 -1.31 -0.89 15.17
N TYR A 103 -0.42 0.01 14.72
CA TYR A 103 -0.17 0.22 13.30
C TYR A 103 0.35 -1.04 12.60
N LYS A 104 1.36 -1.71 13.18
CA LYS A 104 1.93 -2.95 12.64
C LYS A 104 0.88 -4.06 12.54
N ALA A 105 0.05 -4.21 13.57
CA ALA A 105 -1.03 -5.20 13.59
C ALA A 105 -2.03 -4.95 12.45
N ALA A 106 -2.41 -3.70 12.22
CA ALA A 106 -3.27 -3.33 11.09
C ALA A 106 -2.59 -3.63 9.74
N GLY A 107 -1.34 -3.19 9.54
CA GLY A 107 -0.60 -3.43 8.29
C GLY A 107 -0.39 -4.90 7.94
N GLY A 108 -0.21 -5.77 8.94
CA GLY A 108 -0.13 -7.21 8.72
C GLY A 108 -1.42 -7.82 8.15
N GLN A 109 -2.59 -7.28 8.51
CA GLN A 109 -3.88 -7.76 7.98
C GLN A 109 -4.06 -7.39 6.50
N GLU A 110 -3.66 -6.18 6.10
CA GLU A 110 -3.77 -5.73 4.70
C GLU A 110 -2.90 -6.56 3.77
N MET A 111 -1.63 -6.78 4.15
CA MET A 111 -0.70 -7.58 3.36
C MET A 111 -1.20 -9.01 3.15
N GLY A 112 -1.84 -9.61 4.16
CA GLY A 112 -2.48 -10.93 4.06
C GLY A 112 -3.68 -10.97 3.09
N MET A 113 -4.42 -9.87 2.95
CA MET A 113 -5.61 -9.78 2.09
C MET A 113 -5.30 -9.43 0.63
N THR A 114 -4.10 -8.91 0.33
CA THR A 114 -3.70 -8.49 -1.04
C THR A 114 -3.98 -9.56 -2.11
N GLY A 115 -3.74 -10.83 -1.81
CA GLY A 115 -3.95 -11.92 -2.74
C GLY A 115 -5.43 -12.20 -3.04
N GLU A 116 -6.32 -12.04 -2.07
CA GLU A 116 -7.77 -12.22 -2.25
C GLU A 116 -8.38 -11.03 -2.99
N LEU A 117 -7.95 -9.82 -2.64
CA LEU A 117 -8.45 -8.58 -3.24
C LEU A 117 -8.00 -8.42 -4.68
N ALA A 118 -6.73 -8.71 -4.97
CA ALA A 118 -6.25 -8.74 -6.35
C ALA A 118 -7.02 -9.77 -7.19
N ARG A 119 -7.40 -10.91 -6.60
CA ARG A 119 -8.18 -11.93 -7.31
C ARG A 119 -9.57 -11.41 -7.65
N GLY A 120 -10.24 -10.74 -6.71
CA GLY A 120 -11.58 -10.18 -6.90
C GLY A 120 -11.68 -9.17 -8.04
N VAL A 121 -10.65 -8.34 -8.28
CA VAL A 121 -10.64 -7.32 -9.36
C VAL A 121 -10.03 -7.81 -10.68
N THR A 122 -9.43 -9.00 -10.70
CA THR A 122 -8.80 -9.57 -11.90
C THR A 122 -9.55 -10.76 -12.48
N THR A 123 -10.43 -11.42 -11.72
CA THR A 123 -11.41 -12.34 -12.30
C THR A 123 -12.44 -11.57 -13.11
N PRO A 124 -12.72 -11.95 -14.37
CA PRO A 124 -13.89 -11.43 -15.07
C PRO A 124 -15.13 -11.74 -14.23
N ALA A 125 -16.02 -10.76 -14.09
CA ALA A 125 -17.32 -10.98 -13.47
C ALA A 125 -17.96 -12.19 -14.17
N PRO A 126 -18.55 -13.16 -13.43
CA PRO A 126 -19.34 -14.18 -14.10
C PRO A 126 -20.39 -13.43 -14.93
N GLU A 127 -20.44 -13.73 -16.24
CA GLU A 127 -21.58 -13.36 -17.07
C GLU A 127 -22.82 -13.76 -16.26
N ALA A 128 -23.69 -12.78 -16.02
CA ALA A 128 -24.98 -13.05 -15.44
C ALA A 128 -25.60 -14.18 -16.27
N ALA A 129 -25.72 -15.36 -15.66
CA ALA A 129 -26.50 -16.44 -16.23
C ALA A 129 -27.89 -15.85 -16.55
N PRO A 130 -28.45 -16.12 -17.74
CA PRO A 130 -29.79 -15.67 -18.04
C PRO A 130 -30.73 -16.20 -16.96
N ASP A 131 -31.50 -15.27 -16.41
CA ASP A 131 -32.53 -15.48 -15.40
C ASP A 131 -33.49 -16.58 -15.89
N GLU A 132 -33.32 -17.82 -15.41
CA GLU A 132 -34.37 -18.84 -15.51
C GLU A 132 -35.42 -18.56 -14.42
N THR A 133 -36.20 -17.49 -14.61
CA THR A 133 -37.43 -17.29 -13.85
C THR A 133 -38.50 -18.23 -14.40
N LYS A 134 -38.68 -19.38 -13.74
CA LYS A 134 -39.82 -20.26 -13.96
C LYS A 134 -41.04 -19.76 -13.17
N ALA A 135 -41.97 -19.17 -13.92
CA ALA A 135 -43.43 -19.17 -13.77
C ALA A 135 -44.07 -18.70 -12.45
N THR A 136 -44.81 -17.58 -12.52
CA THR A 136 -46.18 -17.50 -11.98
C THR A 136 -47.01 -16.58 -12.89
N GLN A 137 -48.12 -17.11 -13.40
CA GLN A 137 -49.15 -16.42 -14.20
C GLN A 137 -49.90 -15.36 -13.38
N ALA A 138 -50.18 -14.20 -14.00
CA ALA A 138 -51.52 -13.59 -14.03
C ALA A 138 -51.57 -12.37 -14.98
N THR A 139 -52.27 -12.57 -16.10
CA THR A 139 -53.35 -11.72 -16.65
C THR A 139 -53.13 -10.22 -16.94
N GLY A 140 -53.23 -9.84 -18.23
CA GLY A 140 -53.54 -8.47 -18.65
C GLY A 140 -53.17 -8.14 -20.11
N GLU A 141 -54.15 -8.14 -21.02
CA GLU A 141 -54.09 -7.68 -22.42
C GLU A 141 -53.65 -6.21 -22.58
N THR A 142 -52.85 -5.88 -23.60
CA THR A 142 -53.27 -5.08 -24.80
C THR A 142 -52.10 -4.73 -25.74
N SER A 143 -52.26 -5.15 -27.00
CA SER A 143 -52.00 -4.48 -28.30
C SER A 143 -50.96 -3.36 -28.45
N GLY A 144 -50.07 -3.51 -29.44
CA GLY A 144 -49.66 -2.41 -30.32
C GLY A 144 -48.17 -2.24 -30.65
N GLU A 145 -47.80 -2.63 -31.88
CA GLU A 145 -46.90 -1.91 -32.81
C GLU A 145 -45.36 -1.98 -32.66
N GLU A 146 -44.75 -2.73 -33.60
CA GLU A 146 -43.42 -2.54 -34.20
C GLU A 146 -43.34 -1.15 -34.89
N PRO A 147 -42.17 -0.47 -35.02
CA PRO A 147 -41.20 -0.88 -36.05
C PRO A 147 -39.69 -0.58 -35.79
N GLU A 148 -38.86 -1.35 -36.52
CA GLU A 148 -37.60 -1.02 -37.24
C GLU A 148 -36.35 -0.41 -36.56
N GLY A 149 -35.34 -1.28 -36.37
CA GLY A 149 -33.96 -1.14 -36.91
C GLY A 149 -32.94 -0.18 -36.24
N PRO A 150 -31.68 -0.18 -36.70
CA PRO A 150 -30.66 -1.23 -36.62
C PRO A 150 -29.42 -0.74 -35.84
N GLY A 151 -28.58 -1.64 -35.31
CA GLY A 151 -27.35 -1.22 -34.63
C GLY A 151 -26.42 -2.36 -34.28
N GLU A 152 -25.59 -2.74 -35.25
CA GLU A 152 -24.36 -3.48 -35.03
C GLU A 152 -23.47 -2.72 -34.02
N ASP A 153 -23.07 -3.39 -32.94
CA ASP A 153 -21.74 -3.22 -32.35
C ASP A 153 -21.44 -4.45 -31.50
N LYS A 154 -21.10 -5.54 -32.20
CA LYS A 154 -20.53 -6.73 -31.59
C LYS A 154 -19.07 -6.42 -31.27
N ALA A 155 -18.85 -5.70 -30.17
CA ALA A 155 -17.53 -5.56 -29.57
C ALA A 155 -17.02 -6.97 -29.25
N GLU A 156 -16.00 -7.40 -29.99
CA GLU A 156 -15.27 -8.62 -29.75
C GLU A 156 -14.75 -8.60 -28.31
N ALA A 157 -15.40 -9.39 -27.45
CA ALA A 157 -14.82 -9.84 -26.20
C ALA A 157 -13.58 -10.64 -26.58
N SER A 158 -12.43 -9.96 -26.65
CA SER A 158 -11.12 -10.60 -26.70
C SER A 158 -11.04 -11.49 -25.47
N ALA A 159 -11.22 -12.79 -25.69
CA ALA A 159 -11.01 -13.82 -24.70
C ALA A 159 -9.61 -13.61 -24.13
N VAL A 160 -9.54 -13.13 -22.90
CA VAL A 160 -8.27 -12.97 -22.19
C VAL A 160 -7.70 -14.37 -22.04
N ASP A 161 -6.59 -14.62 -22.72
CA ASP A 161 -5.81 -15.85 -22.57
C ASP A 161 -5.61 -16.12 -21.07
N PRO A 162 -5.90 -17.32 -20.56
CA PRO A 162 -5.75 -17.64 -19.13
C PRO A 162 -4.32 -17.38 -18.61
N ALA A 163 -3.30 -17.40 -19.48
CA ALA A 163 -1.94 -16.97 -19.13
C ALA A 163 -1.82 -15.46 -18.87
N GLN A 164 -2.61 -14.62 -19.56
CA GLN A 164 -2.66 -13.17 -19.34
C GLN A 164 -3.41 -12.80 -18.05
N GLY A 165 -4.41 -13.61 -17.65
CA GLY A 165 -5.11 -13.44 -16.38
C GLY A 165 -4.19 -13.61 -15.16
N GLY A 166 -3.30 -14.60 -15.19
CA GLY A 166 -2.30 -14.81 -14.13
C GLY A 166 -1.26 -13.69 -14.04
N ALA A 167 -0.78 -13.18 -15.18
CA ALA A 167 0.16 -12.06 -15.22
C ALA A 167 -0.45 -10.75 -14.70
N LEU A 168 -1.71 -10.47 -15.06
CA LEU A 168 -2.44 -9.31 -14.55
C LEU A 168 -2.70 -9.41 -13.05
N TYR A 169 -3.09 -10.59 -12.56
CA TYR A 169 -3.27 -10.85 -11.14
C TYR A 169 -2.01 -10.55 -10.32
N GLU A 170 -0.86 -11.13 -10.70
CA GLU A 170 0.39 -10.90 -9.97
C GLU A 170 0.87 -9.43 -10.09
N ALA A 171 0.63 -8.76 -11.23
CA ALA A 171 0.94 -7.36 -11.39
C ALA A 171 0.10 -6.45 -10.47
N VAL A 172 -1.21 -6.69 -10.39
CA VAL A 172 -2.13 -5.95 -9.49
C VAL A 172 -1.77 -6.20 -8.03
N LYS A 173 -1.57 -7.46 -7.63
CA LYS A 173 -1.16 -7.84 -6.28
C LYS A 173 0.17 -7.21 -5.89
N THR A 174 1.16 -7.22 -6.79
CA THR A 174 2.46 -6.58 -6.57
C THR A 174 2.28 -5.08 -6.41
N ARG A 175 1.50 -4.43 -7.28
CA ARG A 175 1.25 -2.98 -7.19
C ARG A 175 0.55 -2.60 -5.88
N MET A 176 -0.42 -3.39 -5.43
CA MET A 176 -1.06 -3.18 -4.12
C MET A 176 -0.05 -3.26 -2.98
N ARG A 177 0.79 -4.30 -2.96
CA ARG A 177 1.85 -4.44 -1.94
C ARG A 177 2.83 -3.28 -1.97
N GLU A 178 3.22 -2.80 -3.15
CA GLU A 178 4.07 -1.61 -3.28
C GLU A 178 3.42 -0.38 -2.62
N THR A 179 2.16 -0.08 -2.96
CA THR A 179 1.44 1.08 -2.42
C THR A 179 1.30 1.01 -0.89
N LEU A 180 0.95 -0.17 -0.35
CA LEU A 180 0.84 -0.37 1.10
C LEU A 180 2.21 -0.23 1.79
N ALA A 181 3.26 -0.80 1.19
CA ALA A 181 4.62 -0.72 1.70
C ALA A 181 5.18 0.71 1.68
N GLU A 182 4.89 1.50 0.65
CA GLU A 182 5.27 2.92 0.58
C GLU A 182 4.70 3.69 1.78
N GLY A 183 3.39 3.53 2.05
CA GLY A 183 2.73 4.14 3.20
C GLY A 183 3.34 3.70 4.55
N ASP A 184 3.68 2.43 4.69
CA ASP A 184 4.28 1.86 5.90
C ASP A 184 5.72 2.36 6.12
N LEU A 185 6.52 2.49 5.07
CA LEU A 185 7.88 3.06 5.17
C LEU A 185 7.85 4.53 5.55
N ASP A 186 6.89 5.30 5.03
CA ASP A 186 6.74 6.71 5.40
C ASP A 186 6.31 6.86 6.86
N PHE A 187 5.42 5.99 7.35
CA PHE A 187 5.11 5.92 8.77
C PHE A 187 6.35 5.61 9.62
N ILE A 188 7.16 4.63 9.22
CA ILE A 188 8.39 4.27 9.94
C ILE A 188 9.35 5.46 10.00
N LYS A 189 9.53 6.20 8.90
CA LYS A 189 10.38 7.41 8.86
C LYS A 189 9.86 8.49 9.81
N GLU A 190 8.55 8.74 9.80
CA GLU A 190 7.91 9.71 10.68
C GLU A 190 8.15 9.35 12.15
N VAL A 191 7.88 8.11 12.54
CA VAL A 191 8.09 7.63 13.91
C VAL A 191 9.56 7.69 14.30
N ARG A 192 10.50 7.33 13.41
CA ARG A 192 11.95 7.50 13.66
C ARG A 192 12.32 8.94 13.97
N GLY A 193 11.73 9.90 13.27
CA GLY A 193 11.87 11.33 13.57
C GLY A 193 11.42 11.67 14.99
N VAL A 194 10.27 11.15 15.41
CA VAL A 194 9.76 11.32 16.79
C VAL A 194 10.69 10.69 17.81
N VAL A 195 11.14 9.45 17.56
CA VAL A 195 12.07 8.74 18.44
C VAL A 195 13.36 9.53 18.62
N LYS A 196 13.92 10.06 17.54
CA LYS A 196 15.11 10.92 17.63
C LYS A 196 14.84 12.16 18.50
N ALA A 197 13.73 12.86 18.28
CA ALA A 197 13.37 14.02 19.08
C ALA A 197 13.22 13.69 20.58
N VAL A 198 12.56 12.57 20.90
CA VAL A 198 12.39 12.11 22.30
C VAL A 198 13.75 11.79 22.93
N ARG A 199 14.67 11.17 22.17
CA ARG A 199 16.03 10.88 22.63
C ARG A 199 16.82 12.16 22.94
N ASP A 200 16.81 13.12 22.02
CA ASP A 200 17.50 14.41 22.22
C ASP A 200 16.95 15.14 23.47
N LEU A 201 15.64 15.07 23.69
CA LEU A 201 14.98 15.62 24.87
C LEU A 201 15.35 14.87 26.17
N LEU A 202 15.44 13.53 26.13
CA LEU A 202 15.91 12.72 27.26
C LEU A 202 17.36 13.05 27.63
N GLU A 203 18.25 13.15 26.64
CA GLU A 203 19.66 13.50 26.85
C GLU A 203 19.82 14.91 27.42
N SER A 204 19.04 15.88 26.92
CA SER A 204 18.99 17.23 27.48
C SER A 204 18.52 17.23 28.94
N ALA A 205 17.44 16.50 29.23
CA ALA A 205 16.91 16.37 30.59
C ALA A 205 17.92 15.70 31.54
N ARG A 206 18.64 14.67 31.07
CA ARG A 206 19.70 13.98 31.81
C ARG A 206 20.85 14.92 32.16
N THR A 207 21.28 15.74 31.19
CA THR A 207 22.34 16.74 31.37
C THR A 207 21.93 17.78 32.41
N LYS A 208 20.70 18.28 32.36
CA LYS A 208 20.16 19.20 33.38
C LYS A 208 20.04 18.54 34.75
N ALA A 209 19.60 17.29 34.79
CA ALA A 209 19.46 16.53 36.04
C ALA A 209 20.80 16.29 36.73
N MET A 210 21.89 16.08 35.98
CA MET A 210 23.23 15.91 36.56
C MET A 210 23.67 17.12 37.39
N GLY A 211 23.25 18.34 36.99
CA GLY A 211 23.51 19.56 37.76
C GLY A 211 22.79 19.59 39.12
N SER A 212 21.70 18.84 39.27
CA SER A 212 20.88 18.78 40.49
C SER A 212 20.97 17.47 41.26
N ARG A 213 21.90 16.55 40.88
CA ARG A 213 22.06 15.19 41.45
C ARG A 213 20.74 14.40 41.45
N PRO A 214 20.39 13.70 40.36
CA PRO A 214 19.10 13.05 40.24
C PRO A 214 18.95 11.93 41.28
N ASP A 215 17.80 11.89 41.94
CA ASP A 215 17.42 10.82 42.85
C ASP A 215 17.28 9.48 42.12
N LYS A 216 17.32 8.38 42.87
CA LYS A 216 17.28 7.02 42.32
C LYS A 216 16.07 6.80 41.39
N ALA A 217 14.90 7.32 41.76
CA ALA A 217 13.68 7.22 40.96
C ALA A 217 13.80 7.94 39.60
N THR A 218 14.46 9.10 39.55
CA THR A 218 14.68 9.82 38.29
C THR A 218 15.66 9.06 37.39
N GLN A 219 16.70 8.46 37.97
CA GLN A 219 17.63 7.62 37.21
C GLN A 219 16.95 6.36 36.65
N GLU A 220 16.06 5.73 37.42
CA GLU A 220 15.25 4.60 36.96
C GLU A 220 14.32 5.02 35.81
N ASN A 221 13.62 6.15 35.91
CA ASN A 221 12.78 6.66 34.81
C ASN A 221 13.57 6.90 33.52
N PHE A 222 14.82 7.41 33.61
CA PHE A 222 15.68 7.57 32.44
C PHE A 222 16.08 6.22 31.83
N LYS A 223 16.41 5.23 32.66
CA LYS A 223 16.74 3.87 32.18
C LYS A 223 15.54 3.20 31.53
N ASP A 224 14.37 3.29 32.15
CA ASP A 224 13.13 2.76 31.60
C ASP A 224 12.82 3.37 30.24
N ALA A 225 12.94 4.69 30.10
CA ALA A 225 12.76 5.37 28.83
C ALA A 225 13.78 4.90 27.78
N ASP A 226 15.06 4.77 28.14
CA ASP A 226 16.12 4.24 27.26
C ASP A 226 15.80 2.81 26.78
N GLU A 227 15.31 1.95 27.67
CA GLU A 227 14.91 0.57 27.34
C GLU A 227 13.68 0.51 26.43
N GLN A 228 12.65 1.32 26.71
CA GLN A 228 11.47 1.39 25.83
C GLN A 228 11.85 1.92 24.44
N MET A 229 12.77 2.88 24.36
CA MET A 229 13.25 3.43 23.09
C MET A 229 14.07 2.41 22.29
N LYS A 230 14.88 1.59 22.96
CA LYS A 230 15.57 0.48 22.31
C LYS A 230 14.59 -0.56 21.78
N ALA A 231 13.58 -0.93 22.58
CA ALA A 231 12.55 -1.85 22.16
C ALA A 231 11.73 -1.32 20.97
N LEU A 232 11.38 -0.03 20.99
CA LEU A 232 10.69 0.65 19.90
C LEU A 232 11.53 0.70 18.62
N ASN A 233 12.82 1.03 18.71
CA ASN A 233 13.72 1.00 17.56
C ASN A 233 13.80 -0.40 16.93
N LYS A 234 13.92 -1.43 17.76
CA LYS A 234 13.89 -2.82 17.29
C LYS A 234 12.57 -3.15 16.58
N GLU A 235 11.44 -2.74 17.15
CA GLU A 235 10.12 -2.94 16.52
C GLU A 235 10.01 -2.23 15.17
N LEU A 236 10.57 -1.02 15.04
CA LEU A 236 10.61 -0.28 13.77
C LEU A 236 11.55 -0.92 12.74
N GLU A 237 12.70 -1.45 13.17
CA GLU A 237 13.62 -2.22 12.31
C GLU A 237 12.98 -3.52 11.83
N ASP A 238 12.32 -4.25 12.72
CA ASP A 238 11.59 -5.47 12.37
C ASP A 238 10.45 -5.14 11.39
N MET A 239 9.71 -4.06 11.63
CA MET A 239 8.66 -3.60 10.72
C MET A 239 9.22 -3.19 9.35
N GLU A 240 10.31 -2.43 9.30
CA GLU A 240 10.98 -2.07 8.04
C GLU A 240 11.47 -3.31 7.29
N ARG A 241 12.05 -4.28 8.01
CA ARG A 241 12.50 -5.55 7.42
C ARG A 241 11.33 -6.34 6.85
N ASP A 242 10.23 -6.44 7.58
CA ASP A 242 8.99 -7.10 7.13
C ASP A 242 8.47 -6.41 5.85
N VAL A 243 8.34 -5.08 5.86
CA VAL A 243 7.87 -4.31 4.70
C VAL A 243 8.79 -4.48 3.48
N ARG A 244 10.12 -4.44 3.67
CA ARG A 244 11.08 -4.66 2.58
C ARG A 244 11.10 -6.09 2.06
N ARG A 245 10.84 -7.09 2.92
CA ARG A 245 10.68 -8.49 2.51
C ARG A 245 9.44 -8.65 1.64
N ASP A 246 8.35 -8.00 2.03
CA ASP A 246 7.04 -8.17 1.40
C ASP A 246 6.90 -7.32 0.11
N ALA A 247 7.68 -6.23 0.00
CA ALA A 247 7.76 -5.35 -1.18
C ALA A 247 9.23 -4.90 -1.48
N PRO A 248 10.06 -5.78 -2.05
CA PRO A 248 11.50 -5.52 -2.24
C PRO A 248 11.80 -4.37 -3.21
N THR A 249 10.92 -4.12 -4.18
CA THR A 249 11.08 -3.05 -5.18
C THR A 249 10.97 -1.65 -4.57
N VAL A 250 10.18 -1.47 -3.50
CA VAL A 250 10.02 -0.18 -2.83
C VAL A 250 11.29 0.22 -2.08
N GLY A 251 11.96 -0.75 -1.46
CA GLY A 251 13.24 -0.52 -0.76
C GLY A 251 14.35 0.01 -1.68
N LEU A 252 14.37 -0.42 -2.93
CA LEU A 252 15.30 0.06 -3.96
C LEU A 252 14.98 1.50 -4.41
N ARG A 253 13.70 1.82 -4.63
CA ARG A 253 13.28 3.16 -5.08
C ARG A 253 13.59 4.25 -4.07
N LEU A 254 13.39 3.98 -2.78
CA LEU A 254 13.68 4.94 -1.72
C LEU A 254 15.19 5.18 -1.50
N SER A 255 16.05 4.20 -1.82
CA SER A 255 17.51 4.35 -1.70
C SER A 255 18.16 5.20 -2.79
N ILE A 256 17.45 5.44 -3.91
CA ILE A 256 17.93 6.28 -5.02
C ILE A 256 17.47 7.74 -4.86
N ALA A 257 16.45 7.99 -4.03
CA ALA A 257 15.84 9.30 -3.82
C ALA A 257 16.27 10.00 -2.51
N ALA A 258 17.18 9.40 -1.73
CA ALA A 258 17.74 9.95 -0.49
C ALA A 258 19.23 10.31 -0.68
#